data_AF-A0A7K1KKG9-F1
#
_entry.id   AF-A0A7K1KKG9-F1
#
_cell.length_a   1.000
_cell.length_b   1.000
_cell.length_c   1.000
_cell.angle_alpha   90.00
_cell.angle_beta   90.00
_cell.angle_gamma   90.00
#
_symmetry.space_group_name_H-M   'P 1'
#
loop_
_entity.id
_entity.type
_entity.pdbx_description
1 polymer ?
#
loop_
_entity_poly.entity_id
_entity_poly.type
_entity_poly.pdbx_seq_one_letter_code
_entity_poly.pdbx_strand_id
1 'polypeptide(L)'
;MDICIAGYQNRVATLLETATELRLYTLEDGRVVRSGMTALPSAGAASLPAYLKTMGVDIVICGGLSTAVRNGFEALGIRIIPWVKGPIEAVLAAYLEDRLDQMIMPGRSARTTR
;
A
#
# COMPACT_ATOMS: atom_id res chain seq x y z
N MET A 1 0.40 12.44 -6.69
CA MET A 1 1.07 11.19 -6.24
C MET A 1 -0.01 10.27 -5.74
N ASP A 2 -0.05 9.04 -6.25
CA ASP A 2 -1.12 8.09 -5.92
C ASP A 2 -0.65 7.01 -4.94
N ILE A 3 -1.45 6.84 -3.89
CA ILE A 3 -1.19 5.94 -2.78
C ILE A 3 -2.26 4.86 -2.78
N CYS A 4 -1.83 3.61 -2.72
CA CYS A 4 -2.68 2.45 -2.53
C CYS A 4 -2.46 1.87 -1.14
N ILE A 5 -3.53 1.63 -0.39
CA ILE A 5 -3.49 0.92 0.89
C ILE A 5 -4.21 -0.42 0.73
N ALA A 6 -3.48 -1.51 0.98
CA ALA A 6 -4.03 -2.86 0.93
C ALA A 6 -4.84 -3.15 2.20
N GLY A 7 -6.14 -3.38 2.03
CA GLY A 7 -7.12 -3.41 3.10
C GLY A 7 -7.87 -4.73 3.24
N TYR A 8 -8.31 -4.99 4.47
CA TYR A 8 -9.36 -5.92 4.80
C TYR A 8 -10.33 -5.22 5.73
N GLN A 9 -11.58 -5.02 5.27
CA GLN A 9 -12.53 -4.14 5.94
C GLN A 9 -11.90 -2.77 6.21
N ASN A 10 -11.94 -2.24 7.43
CA ASN A 10 -11.38 -0.92 7.73
C ASN A 10 -9.92 -0.92 8.21
N ARG A 11 -9.15 -1.99 7.95
CA ARG A 11 -7.78 -2.15 8.47
C ARG A 11 -6.82 -2.59 7.38
N VAL A 12 -5.53 -2.28 7.57
CA VAL A 12 -4.47 -2.78 6.69
C VAL A 12 -4.40 -4.30 6.78
N ALA A 13 -4.37 -4.95 5.62
CA ALA A 13 -4.27 -6.39 5.52
C ALA A 13 -2.87 -6.87 5.97
N THR A 14 -2.83 -8.03 6.64
CA THR A 14 -1.58 -8.64 7.13
C THR A 14 -0.62 -8.96 5.99
N LEU A 15 -1.15 -9.49 4.88
CA LEU A 15 -0.46 -9.66 3.62
C LEU A 15 -1.23 -8.93 2.54
N LEU A 16 -0.51 -8.29 1.64
CA LEU A 16 -1.08 -7.59 0.51
C LEU A 16 -1.79 -8.57 -0.44
N GLU A 17 -1.28 -9.79 -0.61
CA GLU A 17 -1.92 -10.84 -1.41
C GLU A 17 -3.24 -11.36 -0.83
N THR A 18 -3.49 -11.14 0.47
CA THR A 18 -4.72 -11.56 1.15
C THR A 18 -5.68 -10.40 1.41
N ALA A 19 -5.37 -9.20 0.91
CA ALA A 19 -6.30 -8.08 0.99
C ALA A 19 -7.58 -8.43 0.22
N THR A 20 -8.71 -7.87 0.65
CA THR A 20 -9.99 -7.99 -0.06
C THR A 20 -10.32 -6.73 -0.84
N GLU A 21 -9.67 -5.63 -0.49
CA GLU A 21 -9.84 -4.33 -1.11
C GLU A 21 -8.51 -3.56 -1.16
N LEU A 22 -8.38 -2.72 -2.17
CA LEU A 22 -7.27 -1.82 -2.39
C LEU A 22 -7.88 -0.41 -2.42
N ARG A 23 -7.57 0.40 -1.42
CA ARG A 23 -8.07 1.77 -1.34
C ARG A 23 -7.07 2.71 -1.99
N LEU A 24 -7.57 3.50 -2.93
CA LEU A 24 -6.77 4.43 -3.72
C LEU A 24 -6.99 5.85 -3.20
N TYR A 25 -5.90 6.57 -3.08
CA TYR A 25 -5.84 7.94 -2.61
C TYR A 25 -4.92 8.73 -3.52
N THR A 26 -5.32 9.95 -3.85
CA THR A 26 -4.51 10.89 -4.61
C THR A 26 -4.09 12.01 -3.68
N LEU A 27 -2.79 12.30 -3.64
CA LEU A 27 -2.20 13.43 -2.94
C LEU A 27 -1.98 14.57 -3.93
N GLU A 28 -2.73 15.67 -3.74
CA GLU A 28 -2.65 16.92 -4.51
C GLU A 28 -2.55 18.10 -3.54
N ASP A 29 -1.59 19.00 -3.74
CA ASP A 29 -1.42 20.23 -2.94
C ASP A 29 -1.45 20.03 -1.40
N GLY A 30 -0.86 18.93 -0.93
CA GLY A 30 -0.83 18.58 0.50
C GLY A 30 -2.16 18.08 1.07
N ARG A 31 -3.17 17.86 0.22
CA ARG A 31 -4.45 17.25 0.59
C ARG A 31 -4.56 15.86 0.00
N VAL A 32 -5.07 14.94 0.82
CA VAL A 32 -5.41 13.60 0.36
C VAL A 32 -6.88 13.54 -0.01
N VAL A 33 -7.19 12.96 -1.17
CA VAL A 33 -8.55 12.68 -1.60
C VAL A 33 -8.64 11.20 -1.90
N ARG A 34 -9.71 10.55 -1.42
CA ARG A 34 -9.99 9.16 -1.78
C ARG A 34 -10.38 9.11 -3.26
N SER A 35 -9.51 8.56 -4.09
CA SER A 35 -9.72 8.44 -5.53
C SER A 35 -10.53 7.20 -5.90
N GLY A 36 -10.56 6.18 -5.05
CA GLY A 36 -11.44 5.03 -5.26
C GLY A 36 -11.15 3.82 -4.39
N MET A 37 -11.71 2.69 -4.83
CA MET A 37 -11.49 1.38 -4.25
C MET A 37 -11.62 0.33 -5.33
N THR A 38 -10.72 -0.64 -5.33
CA THR A 38 -10.74 -1.77 -6.26
C THR A 38 -10.44 -3.07 -5.51
N ALA A 39 -10.85 -4.20 -6.08
CA ALA A 39 -10.48 -5.51 -5.57
C ALA A 39 -9.09 -5.92 -6.11
N LEU A 40 -8.57 -7.04 -5.62
CA LEU A 40 -7.37 -7.63 -6.22
C LEU A 40 -7.70 -8.18 -7.63
N PRO A 41 -6.72 -8.16 -8.55
CA PRO A 41 -6.90 -8.74 -9.86
C PRO A 41 -7.13 -10.25 -9.76
N SER A 42 -8.10 -10.76 -10.53
CA SER A 42 -8.42 -12.19 -10.59
C SER A 42 -7.28 -13.04 -11.18
N ALA A 43 -6.37 -12.42 -11.92
CA ALA A 43 -5.16 -13.04 -12.48
C ALA A 43 -4.08 -13.39 -11.42
N GLY A 44 -4.33 -13.07 -10.14
CA GLY A 44 -3.49 -13.48 -9.01
C GLY A 44 -2.42 -12.47 -8.64
N ALA A 45 -1.71 -12.75 -7.54
CA ALA A 45 -0.78 -11.83 -6.89
C ALA A 45 0.37 -11.33 -7.79
N ALA A 46 0.85 -12.17 -8.72
CA ALA A 46 1.93 -11.80 -9.63
C ALA A 46 1.53 -10.68 -10.62
N SER A 47 0.23 -10.55 -10.93
CA SER A 47 -0.29 -9.50 -11.82
C SER A 47 -0.51 -8.17 -11.11
N LEU A 48 -0.50 -8.16 -9.78
CA LEU A 48 -0.84 -6.99 -8.97
C LEU A 48 0.10 -5.79 -9.21
N PRO A 49 1.43 -5.95 -9.31
CA PRO A 49 2.30 -4.81 -9.59
C PRO A 49 1.97 -4.12 -10.92
N ALA A 50 1.77 -4.91 -11.98
CA ALA A 50 1.38 -4.36 -13.29
C ALA A 50 0.00 -3.69 -13.20
N TYR A 51 -0.97 -4.32 -12.56
CA TYR A 51 -2.31 -3.78 -12.37
C TYR A 51 -2.29 -2.42 -11.66
N LEU A 52 -1.59 -2.30 -10.53
CA LEU A 52 -1.48 -1.03 -9.81
C LEU A 52 -0.69 0.02 -10.60
N LYS A 53 0.32 -0.39 -11.37
CA LYS A 53 1.05 0.54 -12.27
C LYS A 53 0.13 1.13 -13.32
N THR A 54 -0.77 0.34 -13.91
CA THR A 54 -1.73 0.86 -14.91
C THR A 54 -2.71 1.87 -14.33
N MET A 55 -2.95 1.83 -13.02
CA MET A 55 -3.78 2.82 -12.31
C MET A 55 -3.00 4.09 -11.91
N GLY A 56 -1.70 4.16 -12.20
CA GLY A 56 -0.87 5.30 -11.81
C GLY A 56 -0.38 5.27 -10.36
N VAL A 57 -0.54 4.15 -9.63
CA VAL A 57 -0.10 4.06 -8.23
C VAL A 57 1.41 4.20 -8.12
N ASP A 58 1.84 5.15 -7.28
CA ASP A 58 3.24 5.43 -6.98
C ASP A 58 3.70 4.70 -5.71
N ILE A 59 2.81 4.58 -4.72
CA ILE A 59 3.13 4.07 -3.38
C ILE A 59 2.12 3.03 -2.95
N VAL A 60 2.60 1.90 -2.41
CA VAL A 60 1.76 0.84 -1.83
C VAL A 60 2.10 0.64 -0.36
N ILE A 61 1.09 0.80 0.51
CA ILE A 61 1.19 0.56 1.95
C ILE A 61 0.50 -0.76 2.30
N CYS A 62 1.20 -1.64 3.01
CA CYS A 62 0.68 -2.95 3.40
C CYS A 62 1.32 -3.51 4.67
N GLY A 63 0.74 -4.57 5.23
CA GLY A 63 1.33 -5.32 6.34
C GLY A 63 2.55 -6.15 5.92
N GLY A 64 2.49 -6.80 4.77
CA GLY A 64 3.57 -7.62 4.26
C GLY A 64 3.27 -8.10 2.84
N LEU A 65 4.27 -8.67 2.18
CA LEU A 65 4.17 -9.18 0.82
C LEU A 65 5.24 -10.24 0.57
N SER A 66 4.99 -11.14 -0.37
CA SER A 66 5.99 -12.08 -0.86
C SER A 66 7.09 -11.40 -1.67
N THR A 67 8.27 -12.03 -1.71
CA THR A 67 9.42 -11.56 -2.47
C THR A 67 9.12 -11.39 -3.96
N ALA A 68 8.31 -12.29 -4.55
CA ALA A 68 7.96 -12.20 -5.97
C ALA A 68 7.17 -10.92 -6.28
N VAL A 69 6.17 -10.62 -5.46
CA VAL A 69 5.35 -9.41 -5.60
C VAL A 69 6.18 -8.16 -5.34
N ARG A 70 7.05 -8.20 -4.31
CA ARG A 70 7.99 -7.11 -4.02
C ARG A 70 8.88 -6.78 -5.22
N ASN A 71 9.52 -7.79 -5.80
CA ASN A 71 10.40 -7.63 -6.94
C ASN A 71 9.64 -7.05 -8.14
N GLY A 72 8.38 -7.46 -8.35
CA GLY A 72 7.54 -6.91 -9.41
C GLY A 72 7.23 -5.42 -9.21
N PHE A 73 6.93 -5.00 -7.99
CA PHE A 73 6.72 -3.58 -7.67
C PHE A 73 8.01 -2.74 -7.84
N GLU A 74 9.13 -3.24 -7.30
CA GLU A 74 10.44 -2.56 -7.44
C GLU A 74 10.85 -2.42 -8.91
N ALA A 75 10.64 -3.45 -9.74
CA ALA A 75 10.93 -3.42 -11.17
C ALA A 75 10.09 -2.39 -11.95
N LEU A 76 8.90 -2.06 -11.46
CA LEU A 76 7.98 -1.07 -12.06
C LEU A 76 8.14 0.34 -11.45
N GLY A 77 9.11 0.51 -10.54
CA GLY A 77 9.37 1.76 -9.84
C GLY A 77 8.26 2.17 -8.87
N ILE A 78 7.46 1.20 -8.38
CA ILE A 78 6.45 1.45 -7.37
C ILE A 78 7.10 1.32 -6.00
N ARG A 79 6.95 2.36 -5.18
CA ARG A 79 7.47 2.39 -3.82
C ARG A 79 6.60 1.55 -2.90
N ILE A 80 7.22 0.73 -2.06
CA ILE A 80 6.49 -0.16 -1.15
C ILE A 80 6.83 0.22 0.28
N ILE A 81 5.80 0.34 1.11
CA ILE A 81 5.91 0.53 2.55
C ILE A 81 5.28 -0.69 3.24
N PRO A 82 6.08 -1.72 3.54
CA PRO A 82 5.61 -2.91 4.24
C PRO A 82 5.60 -2.71 5.76
N TRP A 83 5.06 -3.71 6.47
CA TRP A 83 5.05 -3.83 7.93
C TRP A 83 4.17 -2.81 8.65
N VAL A 84 3.18 -2.26 7.94
CA VAL A 84 2.21 -1.31 8.50
C VAL A 84 0.98 -2.06 9.02
N LYS A 85 0.52 -1.71 10.22
CA LYS A 85 -0.70 -2.25 10.82
C LYS A 85 -1.63 -1.12 11.25
N GLY A 86 -2.92 -1.44 11.38
CA GLY A 86 -3.91 -0.54 11.99
C GLY A 86 -5.06 -0.17 11.06
N PRO A 87 -5.97 0.72 11.51
CA PRO A 87 -7.05 1.24 10.68
C PRO A 87 -6.52 2.01 9.47
N ILE A 88 -7.16 1.87 8.31
CA ILE A 88 -6.64 2.46 7.07
C ILE A 88 -6.58 3.99 7.15
N GLU A 89 -7.62 4.63 7.68
CA GLU A 89 -7.66 6.09 7.83
C GLU A 89 -6.56 6.59 8.79
N ALA A 90 -6.26 5.85 9.86
CA ALA A 90 -5.18 6.19 10.79
C ALA A 90 -3.80 6.02 10.14
N VAL A 91 -3.64 4.99 9.30
CA VAL A 91 -2.41 4.77 8.53
C VAL A 91 -2.19 5.88 7.51
N LEU A 92 -3.25 6.31 6.82
CA LEU A 92 -3.20 7.40 5.87
C LEU A 92 -2.81 8.72 6.56
N ALA A 93 -3.44 9.04 7.68
CA ALA A 93 -3.10 10.23 8.48
C ALA A 93 -1.63 10.17 8.95
N ALA A 94 -1.19 9.03 9.49
CA ALA A 94 0.20 8.85 9.92
C ALA A 94 1.20 8.97 8.76
N TYR A 95 0.84 8.52 7.55
CA TYR A 95 1.67 8.71 6.36
C TYR A 95 1.82 10.20 6.01
N LEU A 96 0.73 10.97 6.04
CA LEU A 96 0.74 12.41 5.71
C LEU A 96 1.50 13.26 6.74
N GLU A 97 1.48 12.83 8.00
CA GLU A 97 2.15 13.52 9.11
C GLU A 97 3.62 13.08 9.30
N ASP A 98 4.13 12.19 8.44
CA ASP A 98 5.46 11.57 8.59
C ASP A 98 5.64 10.84 9.95
N ARG A 99 4.56 10.25 10.47
CA ARG A 99 4.49 9.50 11.75
C ARG A 99 4.19 8.02 11.56
N LEU A 100 4.54 7.49 10.39
CA LEU A 100 4.21 6.11 10.03
C LEU A 100 4.94 5.08 10.89
N ASP A 101 6.05 5.47 11.53
CA ASP A 101 6.81 4.69 12.51
C ASP A 101 5.93 4.11 13.62
N GLN A 102 4.91 4.87 14.07
CA GLN A 102 3.95 4.44 15.10
C GLN A 102 3.04 3.31 14.63
N MET A 103 2.87 3.17 13.33
CA MET A 103 2.03 2.17 12.70
C MET A 103 2.83 0.91 12.30
N ILE A 104 4.14 0.90 12.52
CA ILE A 104 5.00 -0.24 12.17
C ILE A 104 4.84 -1.37 13.19
N MET A 105 4.80 -2.59 12.66
CA MET A 105 4.78 -3.79 13.49
C MET A 105 6.08 -3.89 14.33
N PRO A 106 6.00 -4.34 15.60
CA PRO A 106 7.16 -4.47 16.45
C PRO A 106 8.26 -5.34 15.82
N GLY A 107 9.52 -4.93 15.96
CA GLY A 107 10.66 -5.66 15.41
C GLY A 107 10.80 -5.61 13.88
N ARG A 108 9.99 -4.79 13.19
CA ARG A 108 10.11 -4.52 11.75
C ARG A 108 10.52 -3.07 11.52
N SER A 109 10.99 -2.78 10.32
CA SER A 109 11.29 -1.42 9.89
C SER A 109 10.63 -1.18 8.54
N ALA A 110 10.01 -0.01 8.39
CA ALA A 110 9.43 0.47 7.14
C ALA A 110 10.50 0.88 6.11
N ARG A 111 11.63 0.15 6.06
CA ARG A 111 12.74 0.46 5.15
C ARG A 111 12.23 0.41 3.73
N THR A 112 11.94 1.58 3.20
CA THR A 112 11.79 1.77 1.78
C THR A 112 13.18 1.64 1.17
N THR A 113 13.35 0.74 0.22
CA THR A 113 14.43 0.84 -0.76
C THR A 113 14.27 2.19 -1.47
N ARG A 114 15.16 3.12 -1.14
CA ARG A 114 15.28 4.43 -1.81
C ARG A 114 15.77 4.24 -3.24
#